data_AF-A0A6A4WY99-F1
#
_entry.id   AF-A0A6A4WY99-F1
#
_cell.length_a   1.000
_cell.length_b   1.000
_cell.length_c   1.000
_cell.angle_alpha   90.00
_cell.angle_beta   90.00
_cell.angle_gamma   90.00
#
_symmetry.space_group_name_H-M   'P 1'
#
loop_
_entity.id
_entity.type
_entity.pdbx_description
1 polymer ?
#
loop_
_entity_poly.entity_id
_entity_poly.type
_entity_poly.pdbx_seq_one_letter_code
_entity_poly.pdbx_strand_id
1 'polypeptide(L)'
;MLCAVLVLLPDFENYLELSLYMSALFSVTPVFHPVVHHVYVIAAAIAVFLAWFNMLLYLRSFESVGIYVVMFVEIQKTLLRVLVIFSVLIIAFGLAFYILMSQGNHPEFSSVPVALSRTFNMMLGEIDFLSVYVYPWLAEPQNGTFSTTMPTHTTNTGTGRRGARASPTVLGRRFLPFANTVFLLVIVFMVMMPILLMNLLVGLAVGDIETVRKNAALKRLAMQVDLHTALERKLPDAFLARVRRTQMVEYPNVTLAVASRGGPLSACHKVFHFVMELLTPSHDTVNTGTFDHLEAAVEDDEYRQQEDLAKLKQRLKEAATVLDSVHHLMRQVAAQLDLAGTEARDEDEGDALEPGGRNSPAATISARSTPAPPAD
;
A
#
# COMPACT_ATOMS: atom_id res chain seq x y z
N MET A 1 35.07 14.05 1.69
CA MET A 1 33.82 14.81 1.88
C MET A 1 32.69 14.32 0.98
N LEU A 2 32.88 14.14 -0.34
CA LEU A 2 31.84 13.55 -1.22
C LEU A 2 31.39 12.14 -0.82
N CYS A 3 32.29 11.25 -0.37
CA CYS A 3 31.89 9.91 0.12
C CYS A 3 31.03 9.95 1.39
N ALA A 4 31.15 10.98 2.25
CA ALA A 4 30.31 11.10 3.44
C ALA A 4 28.90 11.61 3.10
N VAL A 5 28.77 12.43 2.05
CA VAL A 5 27.49 12.87 1.48
C VAL A 5 26.78 11.70 0.78
N LEU A 6 27.54 10.82 0.11
CA LEU A 6 27.01 9.62 -0.56
C LEU A 6 26.48 8.55 0.41
N VAL A 7 27.05 8.44 1.62
CA VAL A 7 26.57 7.51 2.67
C VAL A 7 25.29 8.02 3.36
N LEU A 8 24.98 9.32 3.25
CA LEU A 8 23.78 9.96 3.80
C LEU A 8 22.57 9.92 2.86
N LEU A 9 22.69 9.36 1.66
CA LEU A 9 21.65 9.33 0.62
C LEU A 9 20.69 8.12 0.57
N PRO A 10 20.61 7.16 1.53
CA PRO A 10 19.71 6.03 1.35
C PRO A 10 18.23 6.40 1.51
N ASP A 11 17.92 7.52 2.17
CA ASP A 11 16.54 7.90 2.48
C ASP A 11 15.92 8.79 1.38
N PHE A 12 14.72 8.42 0.93
CA PHE A 12 13.91 9.15 -0.05
C PHE A 12 13.70 10.63 0.32
N GLU A 13 13.63 10.92 1.62
CA GLU A 13 13.46 12.28 2.16
C GLU A 13 14.67 13.16 1.85
N ASN A 14 15.88 12.64 1.99
CA ASN A 14 17.10 13.39 1.67
C ASN A 14 17.20 13.68 0.16
N TYR A 15 16.75 12.74 -0.69
CA TYR A 15 16.68 12.97 -2.14
C TYR A 15 15.67 14.08 -2.48
N LEU A 16 14.50 14.10 -1.82
CA LEU A 16 13.51 15.15 -1.99
C LEU A 16 14.04 16.52 -1.54
N GLU A 17 14.67 16.61 -0.37
CA GLU A 17 15.27 17.86 0.14
C GLU A 17 16.36 18.37 -0.81
N LEU A 18 17.25 17.48 -1.28
CA LEU A 18 18.27 17.84 -2.25
C LEU A 18 17.66 18.36 -3.56
N SER A 19 16.66 17.66 -4.10
CA SER A 19 15.98 18.08 -5.35
C SER A 19 15.28 19.43 -5.20
N LEU A 20 14.72 19.71 -4.01
CA LEU A 20 14.13 21.00 -3.66
C LEU A 20 15.20 22.11 -3.61
N TYR A 21 16.33 21.88 -2.94
CA TYR A 21 17.39 22.88 -2.87
C TYR A 21 18.04 23.16 -4.23
N MET A 22 18.24 22.13 -5.05
CA MET A 22 18.78 22.28 -6.40
C MET A 22 17.83 23.07 -7.31
N SER A 23 16.53 22.77 -7.28
CA SER A 23 15.53 23.49 -8.07
C SER A 23 15.34 24.93 -7.58
N ALA A 24 15.36 25.16 -6.26
CA ALA A 24 15.30 26.50 -5.68
C ALA A 24 16.53 27.35 -6.05
N LEU A 25 17.75 26.81 -5.95
CA LEU A 25 18.98 27.50 -6.33
C LEU A 25 18.97 27.89 -7.82
N PHE A 26 18.53 26.97 -8.68
CA PHE A 26 18.41 27.23 -10.11
C PHE A 26 17.40 28.34 -10.40
N SER A 27 16.28 28.39 -9.66
CA SER A 27 15.26 29.43 -9.81
C SER A 27 15.74 30.86 -9.46
N VAL A 28 16.74 31.00 -8.57
CA VAL A 28 17.28 32.30 -8.11
C VAL A 28 18.40 32.83 -9.02
N THR A 29 18.96 31.99 -9.89
CA THR A 29 20.06 32.35 -10.81
C THR A 29 19.79 33.58 -11.70
N PRO A 30 18.54 33.87 -12.16
CA PRO A 30 18.23 35.08 -12.93
C PRO A 30 18.53 36.41 -12.21
N VAL A 31 18.67 36.39 -10.88
CA VAL A 31 19.05 37.57 -10.09
C VAL A 31 20.49 37.99 -10.38
N PHE A 32 21.38 37.04 -10.65
CA PHE A 32 22.80 37.28 -10.92
C PHE A 32 23.09 37.50 -12.41
N HIS A 33 22.33 36.84 -13.27
CA HIS A 33 22.43 36.97 -14.72
C HIS A 33 21.04 37.28 -15.29
N PRO A 34 20.74 38.53 -15.68
CA PRO A 34 19.39 38.98 -16.03
C PRO A 34 18.84 38.46 -17.37
N VAL A 35 19.30 37.28 -17.83
CA VAL A 35 18.78 36.61 -19.02
C VAL A 35 17.69 35.63 -18.57
N VAL A 36 16.44 35.95 -18.89
CA VAL A 36 15.30 35.13 -18.50
C VAL A 36 15.09 34.01 -19.54
N HIS A 37 15.56 32.81 -19.23
CA HIS A 37 15.24 31.61 -20.00
C HIS A 37 14.01 30.88 -19.43
N HIS A 38 13.22 30.24 -20.29
CA HIS A 38 12.07 29.41 -19.89
C HIS A 38 12.42 28.34 -18.85
N VAL A 39 13.68 27.90 -18.80
CA VAL A 39 14.20 26.91 -17.86
C VAL A 39 14.06 27.37 -16.41
N TYR A 40 14.23 28.66 -16.10
CA TYR A 40 14.10 29.16 -14.73
C TYR A 40 12.66 29.15 -14.23
N VAL A 41 11.70 29.40 -15.13
CA VAL A 41 10.26 29.34 -14.80
C VAL A 41 9.84 27.89 -14.52
N ILE A 42 10.35 26.94 -15.32
CA ILE A 42 10.12 25.50 -15.08
C ILE A 42 10.71 25.08 -13.74
N ALA A 43 11.94 25.49 -13.43
CA ALA A 43 12.58 25.18 -12.16
C ALA A 43 11.84 25.80 -10.96
N ALA A 44 11.35 27.03 -11.09
CA ALA A 44 10.54 27.68 -10.06
C ALA A 44 9.22 26.92 -9.80
N ALA A 45 8.54 26.46 -10.87
CA ALA A 45 7.32 25.67 -10.73
C ALA A 45 7.58 24.33 -10.02
N ILE A 46 8.66 23.64 -10.37
CA ILE A 46 9.08 22.40 -9.71
C ILE A 46 9.45 22.65 -8.25
N ALA A 47 10.17 23.74 -7.94
CA ALA A 47 10.56 24.10 -6.58
C ALA A 47 9.33 24.34 -5.68
N VAL A 48 8.32 25.07 -6.17
CA VAL A 48 7.08 25.29 -5.40
C VAL A 48 6.35 23.97 -5.17
N PHE A 49 6.21 23.13 -6.19
CA PHE A 49 5.56 21.82 -6.04
C PHE A 49 6.28 20.92 -5.02
N LEU A 50 7.61 20.81 -5.14
CA LEU A 50 8.43 20.02 -4.21
C LEU A 50 8.40 20.61 -2.79
N ALA A 51 8.32 21.93 -2.63
CA ALA A 51 8.24 22.56 -1.31
C ALA A 51 6.96 22.18 -0.57
N TRP A 52 5.80 22.22 -1.24
CA TRP A 52 4.53 21.78 -0.66
C TRP A 52 4.51 20.28 -0.38
N PHE A 53 5.08 19.47 -1.27
CA PHE A 53 5.19 18.02 -1.04
C PHE A 53 6.12 17.70 0.15
N ASN A 54 7.26 18.38 0.25
CA ASN A 54 8.19 18.22 1.39
C ASN A 54 7.52 18.69 2.70
N MET A 55 6.73 19.77 2.65
CA MET A 55 5.92 20.20 3.79
C MET A 55 4.94 19.12 4.24
N LEU A 56 4.29 18.40 3.31
CA LEU A 56 3.41 17.27 3.64
C LEU A 56 4.17 16.17 4.39
N LEU A 57 5.44 15.92 4.06
CA LEU A 57 6.27 14.94 4.78
C LEU A 57 6.68 15.41 6.18
N TYR A 58 6.94 16.71 6.38
CA TYR A 58 7.16 17.26 7.72
C TYR A 58 5.91 17.15 8.61
N LEU A 59 4.70 17.18 8.03
CA LEU A 59 3.48 16.97 8.79
C LEU A 59 3.37 15.57 9.40
N ARG A 60 4.21 14.62 8.95
CA ARG A 60 4.28 13.27 9.50
C ARG A 60 4.61 13.25 10.99
N SER A 61 5.36 14.23 11.50
CA SER A 61 5.81 14.25 12.90
C SER A 61 4.74 14.71 13.90
N PHE A 62 3.62 15.28 13.43
CA PHE A 62 2.53 15.71 14.31
C PHE A 62 1.65 14.55 14.73
N GLU A 63 1.23 14.53 15.99
CA GLU A 63 0.45 13.41 16.56
C GLU A 63 -0.91 13.21 15.90
N SER A 64 -1.61 14.27 15.47
CA SER A 64 -2.94 14.17 14.87
C SER A 64 -2.93 13.94 13.35
N VAL A 65 -2.12 14.71 12.61
CA VAL A 65 -2.06 14.67 11.15
C VAL A 65 -1.11 13.56 10.66
N GLY A 66 -0.11 13.20 11.47
CA GLY A 66 0.98 12.32 11.07
C GLY A 66 0.53 10.92 10.66
N ILE A 67 -0.48 10.36 11.35
CA ILE A 67 -1.02 9.03 11.01
C ILE A 67 -1.58 8.97 9.57
N TYR A 68 -2.29 10.01 9.14
CA TYR A 68 -2.85 10.11 7.79
C TYR A 68 -1.74 10.26 6.75
N VAL A 69 -0.70 11.03 7.06
CA VAL A 69 0.46 11.19 6.16
C VAL A 69 1.25 9.88 6.02
N VAL A 70 1.50 9.16 7.13
CA VAL A 70 2.16 7.83 7.10
C VAL A 70 1.35 6.85 6.25
N MET A 71 0.05 6.76 6.51
CA MET A 71 -0.87 5.88 5.80
C MET A 71 -0.93 6.23 4.31
N PHE A 72 -1.04 7.51 3.96
CA PHE A 72 -1.02 7.98 2.57
C PHE A 72 0.25 7.54 1.85
N VAL A 73 1.43 7.78 2.42
CA VAL A 73 2.71 7.39 1.80
C VAL A 73 2.80 5.87 1.63
N GLU A 74 2.29 5.09 2.57
CA GLU A 74 2.34 3.63 2.50
C GLU A 74 1.36 3.07 1.45
N ILE A 75 0.12 3.58 1.40
CA ILE A 75 -0.87 3.23 0.36
C ILE A 75 -0.34 3.62 -1.03
N GLN A 76 0.27 4.79 -1.17
CA GLN A 76 0.85 5.23 -2.44
C GLN A 76 1.96 4.30 -2.93
N LYS A 77 2.80 3.75 -2.04
CA LYS A 77 3.80 2.75 -2.41
C LYS A 77 3.15 1.46 -2.94
N THR A 78 2.11 0.97 -2.25
CA THR A 78 1.37 -0.22 -2.68
C THR A 78 0.72 0.02 -4.05
N LEU A 79 0.04 1.15 -4.22
CA LEU A 79 -0.57 1.54 -5.49
C LEU A 79 0.47 1.63 -6.61
N LEU A 80 1.61 2.30 -6.38
CA LEU A 80 2.64 2.47 -7.39
C LEU A 80 3.27 1.13 -7.79
N ARG A 81 3.51 0.23 -6.83
CA ARG A 81 4.03 -1.12 -7.11
C ARG A 81 3.07 -1.90 -8.01
N VAL A 82 1.77 -1.85 -7.71
CA VAL A 82 0.74 -2.54 -8.50
C VAL A 82 0.57 -1.88 -9.88
N LEU A 83 0.62 -0.55 -9.96
CA LEU A 83 0.54 0.20 -11.21
C LEU A 83 1.69 -0.15 -12.17
N VAL A 84 2.90 -0.36 -11.66
CA VAL A 84 4.05 -0.77 -12.49
C VAL A 84 3.81 -2.13 -13.15
N ILE A 85 3.19 -3.09 -12.46
CA ILE A 85 2.85 -4.40 -13.04
C ILE A 85 1.84 -4.22 -14.18
N PHE A 86 0.83 -3.38 -13.97
CA PHE A 86 -0.19 -3.11 -15.00
C PHE A 86 0.25 -2.14 -16.11
N SER A 87 1.43 -1.53 -15.99
CA SER A 87 1.95 -0.62 -17.02
C SER A 87 2.09 -1.28 -18.40
N VAL A 88 2.34 -2.59 -18.44
CA VAL A 88 2.38 -3.37 -19.70
C VAL A 88 1.06 -3.28 -20.47
N LEU A 89 -0.08 -3.32 -19.76
CA LEU A 89 -1.39 -3.21 -20.38
C LEU A 89 -1.67 -1.78 -20.88
N ILE A 90 -1.27 -0.77 -20.11
CA ILE A 90 -1.39 0.65 -20.52
C ILE A 90 -0.57 0.89 -21.80
N ILE A 91 0.64 0.32 -21.88
CA ILE A 91 1.51 0.42 -23.06
C ILE A 91 0.90 -0.32 -24.25
N ALA A 92 0.39 -1.54 -24.06
CA ALA A 92 -0.21 -2.34 -25.12
C ALA A 92 -1.43 -1.65 -25.75
N PHE A 93 -2.39 -1.21 -24.92
CA PHE A 93 -3.58 -0.52 -25.41
C PHE A 93 -3.25 0.86 -25.97
N GLY A 94 -2.33 1.61 -25.36
CA GLY A 94 -1.95 2.94 -25.85
C GLY A 94 -1.23 2.90 -27.20
N LEU A 95 -0.38 1.90 -27.44
CA LEU A 95 0.21 1.67 -28.76
C LEU A 95 -0.82 1.19 -29.78
N ALA A 96 -1.76 0.31 -29.39
CA ALA A 96 -2.84 -0.14 -30.28
C ALA A 96 -3.73 1.04 -30.72
N PHE A 97 -4.12 1.90 -29.78
CA PHE A 97 -4.88 3.12 -30.08
C PHE A 97 -4.10 4.12 -30.93
N TYR A 98 -2.81 4.31 -30.65
CA TYR A 98 -1.94 5.14 -31.48
C TYR A 98 -1.93 4.66 -32.93
N ILE A 99 -1.69 3.38 -33.18
CA ILE A 99 -1.63 2.83 -34.55
C ILE A 99 -2.97 2.97 -35.27
N LEU A 100 -4.08 2.70 -34.57
CA LEU A 100 -5.41 2.66 -35.18
C LEU A 100 -6.01 4.06 -35.43
N MET A 101 -5.67 5.05 -34.60
CA MET A 101 -6.25 6.40 -34.64
C MET A 101 -5.28 7.50 -35.10
N SER A 102 -3.99 7.21 -35.28
CA SER A 102 -2.99 8.19 -35.75
C SER A 102 -3.36 8.82 -37.10
N GLN A 103 -4.06 8.09 -37.98
CA GLN A 103 -4.47 8.58 -39.30
C GLN A 103 -5.72 9.49 -39.26
N GLY A 104 -6.51 9.45 -38.17
CA GLY A 104 -7.81 10.11 -38.08
C GLY A 104 -7.78 11.59 -37.71
N ASN A 105 -6.60 12.23 -37.74
CA ASN A 105 -6.38 13.62 -37.32
C ASN A 105 -6.87 13.92 -35.89
N HIS A 106 -6.75 12.93 -34.99
CA HIS A 106 -7.05 13.08 -33.58
C HIS A 106 -5.81 13.62 -32.84
N PRO A 107 -5.85 14.83 -32.25
CA PRO A 107 -4.70 15.38 -31.52
C PRO A 107 -4.29 14.48 -30.34
N GLU A 108 -5.25 13.76 -29.78
CA GLU A 108 -5.12 12.85 -28.63
C GLU A 108 -4.30 11.59 -28.94
N PHE A 109 -4.14 11.21 -30.21
CA PHE A 109 -3.39 10.02 -30.64
C PHE A 109 -2.31 10.35 -31.67
N SER A 110 -1.84 11.60 -31.68
CA SER A 110 -0.86 12.11 -32.65
C SER A 110 0.57 11.62 -32.40
N SER A 111 0.93 11.41 -31.14
CA SER A 111 2.26 10.93 -30.72
C SER A 111 2.12 9.84 -29.66
N VAL A 112 3.12 8.97 -29.58
CA VAL A 112 3.13 7.85 -28.62
C VAL A 112 2.98 8.33 -27.18
N PRO A 113 3.71 9.35 -26.68
CA PRO A 113 3.54 9.81 -25.29
C PRO A 113 2.14 10.38 -25.00
N VAL A 114 1.54 11.10 -25.97
CA VAL A 114 0.20 11.67 -25.82
C VAL A 114 -0.87 10.58 -25.85
N ALA A 115 -0.70 9.57 -26.71
CA ALA A 115 -1.58 8.40 -26.75
C ALA A 115 -1.51 7.58 -25.45
N LEU A 116 -0.31 7.38 -24.90
CA LEU A 116 -0.11 6.71 -23.62
C LEU A 116 -0.71 7.51 -22.47
N SER A 117 -0.49 8.83 -22.40
CA SER A 117 -1.11 9.68 -21.38
C SER A 117 -2.63 9.72 -21.51
N ARG A 118 -3.16 9.71 -22.74
CA ARG A 118 -4.60 9.62 -23.00
C ARG A 118 -5.16 8.29 -22.51
N THR A 119 -4.47 7.18 -22.79
CA THR A 119 -4.85 5.83 -22.33
C THR A 119 -4.83 5.73 -20.80
N PHE A 120 -3.83 6.34 -20.14
CA PHE A 120 -3.79 6.46 -18.69
C PHE A 120 -4.97 7.29 -18.15
N ASN A 121 -5.30 8.42 -18.79
CA ASN A 121 -6.47 9.20 -18.41
C ASN A 121 -7.78 8.41 -18.57
N MET A 122 -7.90 7.64 -19.65
CA MET A 122 -9.04 6.77 -19.91
C MET A 122 -9.16 5.63 -18.89
N MET A 123 -8.04 5.15 -18.32
CA MET A 123 -8.05 4.17 -17.23
C MET A 123 -8.71 4.72 -15.96
N LEU A 124 -8.60 6.03 -15.69
CA LEU A 124 -9.26 6.67 -14.55
C LEU A 124 -10.80 6.75 -14.69
N GLY A 125 -11.35 6.32 -15.83
CA GLY A 125 -12.79 6.33 -16.12
C GLY A 125 -13.21 7.49 -17.02
N GLU A 126 -12.28 8.39 -17.38
CA GLU A 126 -12.56 9.50 -18.29
C GLU A 126 -12.49 9.06 -19.76
N ILE A 127 -13.55 8.37 -20.21
CA ILE A 127 -13.74 8.03 -21.62
C ILE A 127 -14.63 9.09 -22.26
N ASP A 128 -14.04 10.03 -22.99
CA ASP A 128 -14.78 11.00 -23.82
C ASP A 128 -15.34 10.30 -25.08
N PHE A 129 -16.28 9.38 -24.87
CA PHE A 129 -16.75 8.47 -25.90
C PHE A 129 -17.40 9.21 -27.07
N LEU A 130 -18.20 10.23 -26.76
CA LEU A 130 -18.97 10.99 -27.75
C LEU A 130 -18.05 11.80 -28.66
N SER A 131 -17.11 12.55 -28.08
CA SER A 131 -16.28 13.50 -28.85
C SER A 131 -15.17 12.82 -29.63
N VAL A 132 -14.66 11.71 -29.11
CA VAL A 132 -13.54 10.98 -29.70
C VAL A 132 -14.00 9.92 -30.69
N TYR A 133 -15.12 9.24 -30.43
CA TYR A 133 -15.55 8.09 -31.23
C TYR A 133 -16.86 8.32 -32.00
N VAL A 134 -17.89 8.88 -31.36
CA VAL A 134 -19.23 8.96 -31.98
C VAL A 134 -19.34 10.09 -33.01
N TYR A 135 -18.92 11.32 -32.69
CA TYR A 135 -19.01 12.42 -33.67
C TYR A 135 -18.16 12.18 -34.92
N PRO A 136 -16.92 11.65 -34.81
CA PRO A 136 -16.12 11.33 -36.00
C PRO A 136 -16.71 10.19 -36.83
N TRP A 137 -17.40 9.22 -36.20
CA TRP A 137 -18.13 8.15 -36.90
C TRP A 137 -19.38 8.69 -37.62
N LEU A 138 -20.14 9.58 -36.97
CA LEU A 138 -21.29 10.25 -37.61
C LEU A 138 -20.88 11.21 -38.73
N ALA A 139 -19.66 11.74 -38.67
CA ALA A 139 -19.12 12.62 -39.69
C ALA A 139 -18.67 11.88 -40.95
N GLU A 140 -18.54 10.54 -40.92
CA GLU A 140 -18.22 9.76 -42.10
C GLU A 140 -19.31 9.91 -43.17
N PRO A 141 -18.97 10.33 -44.40
CA PRO A 141 -19.96 10.44 -45.47
C PRO A 141 -20.42 9.04 -45.87
N GLN A 142 -21.66 8.68 -45.51
CA GLN A 142 -22.36 7.53 -46.09
C GLN A 142 -22.40 7.71 -47.63
N ASN A 143 -21.96 6.70 -48.37
CA ASN A 143 -21.70 6.71 -49.81
C ASN A 143 -22.71 7.50 -50.68
N GLY A 144 -22.19 8.47 -51.44
CA GLY A 144 -22.55 8.77 -52.83
C GLY A 144 -24.01 9.08 -53.18
N THR A 145 -24.41 10.36 -53.14
CA THR A 145 -25.12 11.07 -54.24
C THR A 145 -25.45 12.50 -53.80
N PHE A 146 -24.57 13.45 -54.13
CA PHE A 146 -25.02 14.79 -54.49
C PHE A 146 -23.95 15.50 -55.32
N SER A 147 -23.90 15.14 -56.60
CA SER A 147 -23.54 16.11 -57.62
C SER A 147 -24.64 17.17 -57.66
N THR A 148 -24.33 18.39 -57.24
CA THR A 148 -25.03 19.59 -57.73
C THR A 148 -24.00 20.69 -57.86
N THR A 149 -23.47 20.74 -59.08
CA THR A 149 -23.25 21.94 -59.88
C THR A 149 -23.10 23.26 -59.11
N MET A 150 -21.88 23.79 -59.20
CA MET A 150 -21.61 25.23 -59.24
C MET A 150 -22.73 26.00 -59.95
N PRO A 151 -23.37 26.99 -59.31
CA PRO A 151 -23.95 28.10 -60.04
C PRO A 151 -22.84 29.14 -60.26
N THR A 152 -22.34 29.17 -61.49
CA THR A 152 -21.69 30.36 -62.03
C THR A 152 -22.74 31.46 -62.05
N HIS A 153 -22.67 32.41 -61.10
CA HIS A 153 -23.32 33.70 -61.27
C HIS A 153 -22.33 34.81 -60.90
N THR A 154 -21.75 35.37 -61.96
CA THR A 154 -21.17 36.70 -62.00
C THR A 154 -22.21 37.72 -61.54
N THR A 155 -21.94 38.55 -60.54
CA THR A 155 -22.20 39.99 -60.61
C THR A 155 -21.41 40.76 -59.54
N ASN A 156 -20.76 41.84 -59.97
CA ASN A 156 -20.05 42.82 -59.16
C ASN A 156 -21.00 43.66 -58.27
N THR A 157 -20.38 44.39 -57.34
CA THR A 157 -20.74 45.71 -56.77
C THR A 157 -21.07 45.77 -55.26
N GLY A 158 -20.45 46.74 -54.58
CA GLY A 158 -21.11 47.50 -53.50
C GLY A 158 -20.78 47.15 -52.04
N THR A 159 -19.90 47.96 -51.46
CA THR A 159 -19.82 48.42 -50.06
C THR A 159 -20.94 48.00 -49.08
N GLY A 160 -20.56 47.40 -47.94
CA GLY A 160 -21.46 47.26 -46.78
C GLY A 160 -20.85 46.57 -45.58
N ARG A 161 -20.62 47.31 -44.49
CA ARG A 161 -20.34 46.80 -43.13
C ARG A 161 -21.36 45.71 -42.74
N ARG A 162 -20.89 44.51 -42.34
CA ARG A 162 -21.53 43.62 -41.35
C ARG A 162 -20.64 42.42 -41.05
N GLY A 163 -20.45 42.18 -39.75
CA GLY A 163 -20.10 40.91 -39.09
C GLY A 163 -19.21 39.94 -39.86
N ALA A 164 -17.94 39.87 -39.46
CA ALA A 164 -17.18 38.64 -39.53
C ALA A 164 -17.86 37.59 -38.64
N ARG A 165 -18.95 36.98 -39.14
CA ARG A 165 -19.41 35.66 -38.69
C ARG A 165 -18.31 34.71 -39.16
N ALA A 166 -17.44 34.34 -38.23
CA ALA A 166 -16.45 33.30 -38.44
C ALA A 166 -17.15 32.09 -39.08
N SER A 167 -16.76 31.79 -40.32
CA SER A 167 -17.01 30.48 -40.91
C SER A 167 -16.48 29.44 -39.92
N PRO A 168 -17.23 28.36 -39.59
CA PRO A 168 -16.65 27.27 -38.84
C PRO A 168 -15.61 26.63 -39.76
N THR A 169 -14.36 26.89 -39.42
CA THR A 169 -13.15 26.19 -39.81
C THR A 169 -13.43 24.79 -40.35
N VAL A 170 -13.40 24.63 -41.68
CA VAL A 170 -13.37 23.32 -42.38
C VAL A 170 -11.98 22.66 -42.24
N LEU A 171 -11.17 23.12 -41.28
CA LEU A 171 -9.81 22.66 -41.00
C LEU A 171 -9.87 21.69 -39.82
N GLY A 172 -9.87 20.40 -40.13
CA GLY A 172 -9.69 19.33 -39.14
C GLY A 172 -10.93 18.46 -38.90
N ARG A 173 -11.56 17.94 -39.97
CA ARG A 173 -12.57 16.89 -39.81
C ARG A 173 -11.87 15.63 -39.28
N ARG A 174 -12.19 15.26 -38.03
CA ARG A 174 -11.76 13.99 -37.43
C ARG A 174 -12.52 12.85 -38.12
N PHE A 175 -11.85 11.75 -38.44
CA PHE A 175 -12.48 10.58 -39.06
C PHE A 175 -11.83 9.29 -38.53
N LEU A 176 -12.60 8.18 -38.50
CA LEU A 176 -12.17 6.91 -37.92
C LEU A 176 -11.94 5.87 -39.03
N PRO A 177 -10.71 5.66 -39.52
CA PRO A 177 -10.45 4.80 -40.68
C PRO A 177 -10.88 3.34 -40.48
N PHE A 178 -10.85 2.86 -39.23
CA PHE A 178 -11.19 1.48 -38.86
C PHE A 178 -12.24 1.44 -37.74
N ALA A 179 -13.40 2.09 -37.97
CA ALA A 179 -14.45 2.26 -36.97
C ALA A 179 -14.79 0.96 -36.20
N ASN A 180 -15.05 -0.15 -36.89
CA ASN A 180 -15.43 -1.42 -36.27
C ASN A 180 -14.34 -1.96 -35.32
N THR A 181 -13.08 -1.91 -35.75
CA THR A 181 -11.93 -2.36 -34.93
C THR A 181 -11.71 -1.45 -33.74
N VAL A 182 -11.89 -0.13 -33.92
CA VAL A 182 -11.78 0.85 -32.82
C VAL A 182 -12.88 0.61 -31.79
N PHE A 183 -14.13 0.44 -32.20
CA PHE A 183 -15.24 0.17 -31.28
C PHE A 183 -15.04 -1.14 -30.51
N LEU A 184 -14.60 -2.21 -31.17
CA LEU A 184 -14.27 -3.48 -30.51
C LEU A 184 -13.15 -3.27 -29.47
N LEU A 185 -12.07 -2.59 -29.86
CA LEU A 185 -10.93 -2.33 -28.98
C LEU A 185 -11.34 -1.48 -27.76
N VAL A 186 -12.21 -0.49 -27.94
CA VAL A 186 -12.76 0.34 -26.85
C VAL A 186 -13.63 -0.47 -25.90
N ILE A 187 -14.46 -1.38 -26.41
CA ILE A 187 -15.29 -2.26 -25.56
C ILE A 187 -14.40 -3.18 -24.71
N VAL A 188 -13.40 -3.82 -25.34
CA VAL A 188 -12.44 -4.68 -24.62
C VAL A 188 -11.66 -3.86 -23.58
N PHE A 189 -11.22 -2.67 -23.95
CA PHE A 189 -10.53 -1.75 -23.05
C PHE A 189 -11.41 -1.36 -21.85
N MET A 190 -12.68 -1.02 -22.07
CA MET A 190 -13.62 -0.60 -21.02
C MET A 190 -13.83 -1.68 -19.96
N VAL A 191 -13.88 -2.95 -20.37
CA VAL A 191 -13.95 -4.09 -19.44
C VAL A 191 -12.62 -4.28 -18.71
N MET A 192 -11.50 -4.31 -19.43
CA MET A 192 -10.21 -4.71 -18.85
C MET A 192 -9.56 -3.63 -17.96
N MET A 193 -9.69 -2.35 -18.32
CA MET A 193 -8.96 -1.24 -17.66
C MET A 193 -9.86 -0.53 -16.62
N PRO A 194 -10.90 0.25 -16.99
CA PRO A 194 -11.75 0.91 -15.99
C PRO A 194 -12.49 -0.03 -15.04
N ILE A 195 -12.96 -1.20 -15.50
CA ILE A 195 -13.78 -2.08 -14.65
C ILE A 195 -12.89 -3.05 -13.88
N LEU A 196 -12.13 -3.91 -14.54
CA LEU A 196 -11.35 -4.95 -13.85
C LEU A 196 -10.16 -4.36 -13.08
N LEU A 197 -9.39 -3.46 -13.69
CA LEU A 197 -8.18 -2.94 -13.07
C LEU A 197 -8.50 -1.93 -11.96
N MET A 198 -9.44 -1.00 -12.12
CA MET A 198 -9.79 -0.07 -11.03
C MET A 198 -10.40 -0.80 -9.83
N ASN A 199 -11.27 -1.79 -10.06
CA ASN A 199 -11.83 -2.59 -8.97
C ASN A 199 -10.76 -3.42 -8.25
N LEU A 200 -9.74 -3.90 -8.98
CA LEU A 200 -8.60 -4.57 -8.38
C LEU A 200 -7.71 -3.62 -7.59
N LEU A 201 -7.41 -2.42 -8.11
CA LEU A 201 -6.62 -1.41 -7.39
C LEU A 201 -7.32 -0.96 -6.11
N VAL A 202 -8.63 -0.69 -6.18
CA VAL A 202 -9.44 -0.35 -5.01
C VAL A 202 -9.54 -1.55 -4.06
N GLY A 203 -9.74 -2.76 -4.59
CA GLY A 203 -9.83 -3.98 -3.78
C GLY A 203 -8.54 -4.31 -3.04
N LEU A 204 -7.38 -4.10 -3.65
CA LEU A 204 -6.07 -4.24 -2.99
C LEU A 204 -5.84 -3.14 -1.95
N ALA A 205 -6.19 -1.88 -2.29
CA ALA A 205 -6.06 -0.77 -1.35
C ALA A 205 -6.97 -0.93 -0.11
N VAL A 206 -8.19 -1.46 -0.29
CA VAL A 206 -9.14 -1.71 0.80
C VAL A 206 -8.78 -2.99 1.56
N GLY A 207 -8.24 -4.01 0.89
CA GLY A 207 -7.76 -5.24 1.56
C GLY A 207 -6.55 -4.98 2.47
N ASP A 208 -5.65 -4.08 2.06
CA ASP A 208 -4.45 -3.74 2.82
C ASP A 208 -4.67 -2.62 3.85
N ILE A 209 -5.84 -1.96 3.88
CA ILE A 209 -6.02 -0.74 4.69
C ILE A 209 -5.87 -1.00 6.19
N GLU A 210 -6.36 -2.14 6.68
CA GLU A 210 -6.35 -2.49 8.11
C GLU A 210 -4.93 -2.78 8.61
N THR A 211 -4.16 -3.53 7.83
CA THR A 211 -2.76 -3.84 8.17
C THR A 211 -1.87 -2.61 8.03
N VAL A 212 -2.11 -1.76 7.02
CA VAL A 212 -1.41 -0.47 6.86
C VAL A 212 -1.75 0.48 8.01
N ARG A 213 -2.99 0.45 8.51
CA ARG A 213 -3.42 1.27 9.65
C ARG A 213 -2.69 0.92 10.93
N LYS A 214 -2.70 -0.37 11.32
CA LYS A 214 -1.96 -0.89 12.49
C LYS A 214 -0.47 -0.53 12.42
N ASN A 215 0.14 -0.81 11.26
CA ASN A 215 1.55 -0.49 11.04
C ASN A 215 1.83 1.02 11.07
N ALA A 216 0.89 1.87 10.62
CA ALA A 216 1.05 3.32 10.62
C ALA A 216 1.04 3.90 12.04
N ALA A 217 0.22 3.36 12.95
CA ALA A 217 0.18 3.82 14.33
C ALA A 217 1.47 3.48 15.09
N LEU A 218 1.94 2.23 14.98
CA LEU A 218 3.21 1.83 15.57
C LEU A 218 4.37 2.64 14.99
N LYS A 219 4.39 2.85 13.66
CA LYS A 219 5.40 3.66 12.98
C LYS A 219 5.35 5.13 13.39
N ARG A 220 4.17 5.68 13.67
CA ARG A 220 4.00 7.04 14.22
C ARG A 220 4.64 7.15 15.60
N LEU A 221 4.30 6.22 16.51
CA LEU A 221 4.84 6.21 17.88
C LEU A 221 6.36 6.03 17.87
N ALA A 222 6.87 5.10 17.08
CA ALA A 222 8.31 4.90 16.91
C ALA A 222 9.00 6.18 16.42
N MET A 223 8.43 6.85 15.41
CA MET A 223 8.98 8.10 14.90
C MET A 223 8.94 9.24 15.91
N GLN A 224 7.94 9.29 16.79
CA GLN A 224 7.89 10.24 17.90
C GLN A 224 8.99 9.97 18.92
N VAL A 225 9.17 8.71 19.33
CA VAL A 225 10.25 8.32 20.25
C VAL A 225 11.62 8.62 19.64
N ASP A 226 11.81 8.31 18.36
CA ASP A 226 13.05 8.61 17.62
C ASP A 226 13.29 10.12 17.53
N LEU A 227 12.25 10.92 17.26
CA LEU A 227 12.34 12.38 17.23
C LEU A 227 12.74 12.94 18.59
N HIS A 228 12.07 12.52 19.67
CA HIS A 228 12.40 12.96 21.03
C HIS A 228 13.81 12.55 21.43
N THR A 229 14.21 11.31 21.13
CA THR A 229 15.54 10.78 21.44
C THR A 229 16.62 11.51 20.64
N ALA A 230 16.39 11.76 19.34
CA ALA A 230 17.30 12.50 18.48
C ALA A 230 17.42 13.96 18.92
N LEU A 231 16.32 14.58 19.35
CA LEU A 231 16.31 15.93 19.89
C LEU A 231 17.06 15.99 21.23
N GLU A 232 16.83 15.05 22.14
CA GLU A 232 17.56 14.96 23.42
C GLU A 232 19.06 14.84 23.17
N ARG A 233 19.49 13.99 22.22
CA ARG A 233 20.92 13.85 21.87
C ARG A 233 21.54 15.11 21.26
N LYS A 234 20.77 15.95 20.56
CA LYS A 234 21.26 17.16 19.89
C LYS A 234 21.18 18.42 20.76
N LEU A 235 20.41 18.40 21.85
CA LEU A 235 20.24 19.54 22.76
C LEU A 235 21.39 19.62 23.77
N PRO A 236 21.88 20.83 24.11
CA PRO A 236 22.90 20.99 25.15
C PRO A 236 22.41 20.53 26.53
N ASP A 237 23.28 19.89 27.31
CA ASP A 237 22.96 19.35 28.64
C ASP A 237 22.38 20.39 29.61
N ALA A 238 22.80 21.65 29.50
CA ALA A 238 22.28 22.75 30.31
C ALA A 238 20.78 23.02 30.05
N PHE A 239 20.32 22.85 28.81
CA PHE A 239 18.90 22.99 28.46
C PHE A 239 18.10 21.78 28.96
N LEU A 240 18.65 20.57 28.77
CA LEU A 240 18.03 19.34 29.25
C LEU A 240 17.90 19.34 30.77
N ALA A 241 18.94 19.72 31.51
CA ALA A 241 18.90 19.81 32.97
C ALA A 241 17.85 20.83 33.47
N ARG A 242 17.57 21.89 32.70
CA ARG A 242 16.57 22.90 33.04
C ARG A 242 15.13 22.47 32.72
N VAL A 243 14.93 21.64 31.69
CA VAL A 243 13.60 21.23 31.21
C VAL A 243 13.18 19.86 31.74
N ARG A 244 14.12 18.96 32.04
CA ARG A 244 13.86 17.59 32.50
C ARG A 244 13.11 17.61 33.83
N ARG A 245 11.87 17.10 33.81
CA ARG A 245 11.07 16.80 35.01
C ARG A 245 10.91 15.29 35.09
N THR A 246 11.35 14.69 36.19
CA THR A 246 11.28 13.22 36.40
C THR A 246 9.91 12.76 36.90
N GLN A 247 9.06 13.67 37.38
CA GLN A 247 7.71 13.38 37.86
C GLN A 247 6.75 14.47 37.38
N MET A 248 5.57 14.05 36.92
CA MET A 248 4.45 14.92 36.57
C MET A 248 3.24 14.49 37.40
N VAL A 249 2.63 15.43 38.10
CA VAL A 249 1.40 15.19 38.87
C VAL A 249 0.23 15.68 38.02
N GLU A 250 -0.60 14.75 37.56
CA GLU A 250 -1.82 15.04 36.80
C GLU A 250 -3.01 15.12 37.76
N TYR A 251 -3.80 16.19 37.64
CA TYR A 251 -5.03 16.37 38.41
C TYR A 251 -6.22 16.19 37.46
N PRO A 252 -6.84 15.00 37.38
CA PRO A 252 -7.84 14.67 36.35
C PRO A 252 -9.10 15.55 36.43
N ASN A 253 -9.42 16.09 37.60
CA ASN A 253 -10.60 16.91 37.83
C ASN A 253 -10.30 18.42 37.73
N VAL A 254 -9.09 18.81 37.36
CA VAL A 254 -8.70 20.21 37.20
C VAL A 254 -8.19 20.39 35.78
N THR A 255 -9.03 20.92 34.89
CA THR A 255 -8.53 21.49 33.64
C THR A 255 -7.64 22.65 34.00
N LEU A 256 -6.32 22.49 33.83
CA LEU A 256 -5.35 23.58 33.85
C LEU A 256 -5.80 24.57 32.77
N ALA A 257 -6.62 25.55 33.17
CA ALA A 257 -6.96 26.68 32.35
C ALA A 257 -5.65 27.41 32.09
N VAL A 258 -5.01 27.08 30.96
CA VAL A 258 -3.82 27.75 30.46
C VAL A 258 -4.19 29.22 30.42
N ALA A 259 -3.66 29.95 31.41
CA ALA A 259 -4.04 31.31 31.68
C ALA A 259 -3.85 32.12 30.40
N SER A 260 -4.98 32.59 29.88
CA SER A 260 -5.12 33.58 28.83
C SER A 260 -4.33 34.84 29.18
N ARG A 261 -3.00 34.81 28.99
CA ARG A 261 -2.21 36.03 28.79
C ARG A 261 -2.38 36.41 27.32
N GLY A 262 -3.25 37.39 27.09
CA GLY A 262 -3.63 37.91 25.77
C GLY A 262 -2.48 38.58 25.03
N GLY A 263 -1.53 37.79 24.55
CA GLY A 263 -0.51 38.20 23.57
C GLY A 263 -0.77 37.58 22.19
N PRO A 264 -0.06 38.03 21.13
CA PRO A 264 -0.18 37.47 19.79
C PRO A 264 0.15 35.96 19.74
N LEU A 265 0.98 35.47 20.66
CA LEU A 265 1.26 34.04 20.87
C LEU A 265 0.02 33.24 21.32
N SER A 266 -0.89 33.85 22.09
CA SER A 266 -2.15 33.21 22.48
C SER A 266 -3.11 33.11 21.31
N ALA A 267 -3.13 34.11 20.42
CA ALA A 267 -3.91 34.04 19.18
C ALA A 267 -3.37 32.96 18.24
N CYS A 268 -2.05 32.89 18.05
CA CYS A 268 -1.42 31.83 17.26
C CYS A 268 -1.67 30.43 17.85
N HIS A 269 -1.56 30.27 19.17
CA HIS A 269 -1.87 29.00 19.84
C HIS A 269 -3.35 28.61 19.68
N LYS A 270 -4.28 29.57 19.74
CA LYS A 270 -5.70 29.33 19.48
C LYS A 270 -5.97 28.98 18.02
N VAL A 271 -5.34 29.65 17.06
CA VAL A 271 -5.46 29.34 15.63
C VAL A 271 -4.87 27.97 15.34
N PHE A 272 -3.71 27.65 15.90
CA PHE A 272 -3.10 26.33 15.77
C PHE A 272 -3.99 25.24 16.37
N HIS A 273 -4.52 25.45 17.58
CA HIS A 273 -5.46 24.52 18.21
C HIS A 273 -6.72 24.35 17.35
N PHE A 274 -7.31 25.44 16.86
CA PHE A 274 -8.49 25.40 15.99
C PHE A 274 -8.23 24.69 14.66
N VAL A 275 -7.09 24.97 14.02
CA VAL A 275 -6.68 24.31 12.76
C VAL A 275 -6.41 22.83 13.01
N MET A 276 -5.75 22.48 14.11
CA MET A 276 -5.51 21.09 14.50
C MET A 276 -6.82 20.35 14.82
N GLU A 277 -7.76 21.03 15.47
CA GLU A 277 -9.10 20.54 15.78
C GLU A 277 -9.96 20.33 14.50
N LEU A 278 -9.78 21.18 13.48
CA LEU A 278 -10.38 21.02 12.15
C LEU A 278 -9.76 19.89 11.32
N LEU A 279 -8.44 19.68 11.46
CA LEU A 279 -7.70 18.63 10.76
C LEU A 279 -7.89 17.26 11.42
N THR A 280 -8.23 17.22 12.71
CA THR A 280 -8.77 16.01 13.35
C THR A 280 -10.24 15.86 12.95
N PRO A 281 -10.63 14.84 12.16
CA PRO A 281 -12.04 14.60 11.93
C PRO A 281 -12.73 14.42 13.29
N SER A 282 -13.80 15.19 13.52
CA SER A 282 -14.68 15.02 14.68
C SER A 282 -15.41 13.67 14.55
N HIS A 283 -14.74 12.58 14.93
CA HIS A 283 -15.43 11.38 15.35
C HIS A 283 -15.48 11.40 16.88
N ASP A 284 -16.43 12.18 17.40
CA ASP A 284 -16.83 12.33 18.80
C ASP A 284 -15.71 12.57 19.82
N THR A 285 -15.94 13.59 20.63
CA THR A 285 -15.10 14.16 21.70
C THR A 285 -14.83 13.23 22.90
N VAL A 286 -14.79 11.92 22.69
CA VAL A 286 -14.40 10.90 23.67
C VAL A 286 -13.21 10.05 23.20
N ASN A 287 -12.80 10.10 21.92
CA ASN A 287 -12.05 8.97 21.33
C ASN A 287 -10.66 9.23 20.73
N THR A 288 -9.96 10.34 21.00
CA THR A 288 -8.53 10.41 20.65
C THR A 288 -7.70 9.53 21.57
N GLY A 289 -8.06 9.46 22.86
CA GLY A 289 -7.52 8.46 23.78
C GLY A 289 -8.04 7.06 23.47
N THR A 290 -9.32 6.93 23.08
CA THR A 290 -9.95 5.63 22.78
C THR A 290 -9.49 5.01 21.47
N PHE A 291 -9.05 5.76 20.45
CA PHE A 291 -8.53 5.16 19.21
C PHE A 291 -7.13 4.55 19.44
N ASP A 292 -6.24 5.30 20.11
CA ASP A 292 -4.95 4.78 20.58
C ASP A 292 -5.17 3.64 21.61
N HIS A 293 -6.20 3.70 22.46
CA HIS A 293 -6.58 2.59 23.36
C HIS A 293 -7.27 1.42 22.67
N LEU A 294 -8.02 1.61 21.58
CA LEU A 294 -8.66 0.53 20.82
C LEU A 294 -7.60 -0.20 20.02
N GLU A 295 -6.64 0.52 19.46
CA GLU A 295 -5.51 -0.04 18.75
C GLU A 295 -4.56 -0.74 19.73
N ALA A 296 -4.23 -0.11 20.85
CA ALA A 296 -3.52 -0.77 21.93
C ALA A 296 -4.31 -1.97 22.50
N ALA A 297 -5.65 -1.92 22.57
CA ALA A 297 -6.49 -3.04 23.02
C ALA A 297 -6.62 -4.15 21.97
N VAL A 298 -6.60 -3.82 20.67
CA VAL A 298 -6.61 -4.79 19.56
C VAL A 298 -5.23 -5.45 19.43
N GLU A 299 -4.14 -4.70 19.63
CA GLU A 299 -2.79 -5.23 19.77
C GLU A 299 -2.65 -6.05 21.06
N ASP A 300 -3.22 -5.61 22.19
CA ASP A 300 -3.28 -6.39 23.43
C ASP A 300 -4.08 -7.68 23.21
N ASP A 301 -5.20 -7.65 22.49
CA ASP A 301 -6.04 -8.83 22.23
C ASP A 301 -5.36 -9.83 21.29
N GLU A 302 -4.73 -9.38 20.20
CA GLU A 302 -3.95 -10.27 19.31
C GLU A 302 -2.74 -10.86 20.04
N TYR A 303 -2.01 -10.04 20.82
CA TYR A 303 -0.85 -10.50 21.59
C TYR A 303 -1.26 -11.42 22.75
N ARG A 304 -2.36 -11.12 23.45
CA ARG A 304 -2.97 -12.01 24.45
C ARG A 304 -3.45 -13.30 23.84
N GLN A 305 -4.10 -13.27 22.68
CA GLN A 305 -4.48 -14.49 21.96
C GLN A 305 -3.25 -15.34 21.62
N GLN A 306 -2.16 -14.71 21.19
CA GLN A 306 -0.93 -15.40 20.84
C GLN A 306 -0.21 -15.96 22.07
N GLU A 307 -0.22 -15.23 23.18
CA GLU A 307 0.31 -15.68 24.48
C GLU A 307 -0.53 -16.83 25.07
N ASP A 308 -1.85 -16.74 24.98
CA ASP A 308 -2.77 -17.78 25.44
C ASP A 308 -2.66 -19.04 24.58
N LEU A 309 -2.47 -18.91 23.27
CA LEU A 309 -2.13 -20.03 22.38
C LEU A 309 -0.78 -20.67 22.75
N ALA A 310 0.23 -19.86 23.08
CA ALA A 310 1.52 -20.37 23.52
C ALA A 310 1.42 -21.12 24.84
N LYS A 311 0.67 -20.57 25.81
CA LYS A 311 0.36 -21.22 27.10
C LYS A 311 -0.42 -22.51 26.90
N LEU A 312 -1.43 -22.53 26.02
CA LEU A 312 -2.21 -23.72 25.70
C LEU A 312 -1.33 -24.80 25.08
N LYS A 313 -0.47 -24.43 24.11
CA LYS A 313 0.49 -25.34 23.49
C LYS A 313 1.45 -25.93 24.52
N GLN A 314 1.91 -25.13 25.47
CA GLN A 314 2.79 -25.60 26.54
C GLN A 314 2.07 -26.60 27.46
N ARG A 315 0.83 -26.31 27.87
CA ARG A 315 0.01 -27.25 28.66
C ARG A 315 -0.27 -28.55 27.91
N LEU A 316 -0.53 -28.49 26.61
CA LEU A 316 -0.71 -29.66 25.76
C LEU A 316 0.55 -30.52 25.69
N LYS A 317 1.72 -29.88 25.61
CA LYS A 317 3.01 -30.56 25.62
C LYS A 317 3.27 -31.26 26.96
N GLU A 318 2.99 -30.59 28.07
CA GLU A 318 3.08 -31.17 29.42
C GLU A 318 2.13 -32.38 29.56
N ALA A 319 0.87 -32.22 29.14
CA ALA A 319 -0.11 -33.32 29.16
C ALA A 319 0.34 -34.51 28.29
N ALA A 320 0.93 -34.26 27.12
CA ALA A 320 1.49 -35.32 26.27
C ALA A 320 2.63 -36.07 26.98
N THR A 321 3.55 -35.35 27.64
CA THR A 321 4.65 -36.01 28.38
C THR A 321 4.17 -36.85 29.56
N VAL A 322 3.10 -36.42 30.24
CA VAL A 322 2.48 -37.20 31.31
C VAL A 322 1.82 -38.45 30.74
N LEU A 323 1.13 -38.33 29.60
CA LEU A 323 0.50 -39.47 28.93
C LEU A 323 1.53 -40.52 28.51
N ASP A 324 2.67 -40.10 27.96
CA ASP A 324 3.78 -41.00 27.62
C ASP A 324 4.35 -41.72 28.85
N SER A 325 4.49 -41.00 29.97
CA SER A 325 4.92 -41.57 31.25
C SER A 325 3.92 -42.62 31.77
N VAL A 326 2.63 -42.32 31.74
CA VAL A 326 1.56 -43.27 32.13
C VAL A 326 1.58 -44.51 31.22
N HIS A 327 1.74 -44.32 29.91
CA HIS A 327 1.80 -45.43 28.96
C HIS A 327 3.03 -46.32 29.18
N HIS A 328 4.19 -45.72 29.50
CA HIS A 328 5.39 -46.47 29.88
C HIS A 328 5.18 -47.28 31.16
N LEU A 329 4.57 -46.68 32.18
CA LEU A 329 4.30 -47.35 33.45
C LEU A 329 3.30 -48.51 33.28
N MET A 330 2.26 -48.32 32.45
CA MET A 330 1.32 -49.37 32.09
C MET A 330 2.02 -50.58 31.44
N ARG A 331 2.99 -50.34 30.55
CA ARG A 331 3.78 -51.43 29.95
C ARG A 331 4.64 -52.17 30.97
N GLN A 332 5.23 -51.46 31.94
CA GLN A 332 5.98 -52.11 33.02
C GLN A 332 5.08 -53.00 33.87
N VAL A 333 3.88 -52.52 34.23
CA VAL A 333 2.90 -53.31 34.99
C VAL A 333 2.43 -54.52 34.18
N ALA A 334 2.09 -54.35 32.90
CA ALA A 334 1.69 -55.45 32.03
C ALA A 334 2.79 -56.51 31.89
N ALA A 335 4.05 -56.09 31.72
CA ALA A 335 5.19 -57.00 31.66
C ALA A 335 5.41 -57.76 32.98
N GLN A 336 5.23 -57.10 34.13
CA GLN A 336 5.31 -57.79 35.43
C GLN A 336 4.12 -58.72 35.67
N LEU A 337 2.93 -58.38 35.18
CA LEU A 337 1.76 -59.23 35.27
C LEU A 337 1.92 -60.50 34.41
N ASP A 338 2.50 -60.38 33.22
CA ASP A 338 2.87 -61.53 32.37
C ASP A 338 3.93 -62.40 33.05
N LEU A 339 4.97 -61.80 33.64
CA LEU A 339 6.03 -62.53 34.36
C LEU A 339 5.50 -63.27 35.60
N ALA A 340 4.68 -62.60 36.42
CA ALA A 340 4.02 -63.24 37.56
C ALA A 340 3.03 -64.32 37.11
N GLY A 341 2.36 -64.12 35.97
CA GLY A 341 1.51 -65.14 35.35
C GLY A 341 2.28 -66.36 34.83
N THR A 342 3.52 -66.18 34.35
CA THR A 342 4.40 -67.28 33.97
C THR A 342 5.01 -68.00 35.18
N GLU A 343 5.42 -67.28 36.22
CA GLU A 343 5.93 -67.88 37.47
C GLU A 343 4.84 -68.69 38.18
N ALA A 344 3.61 -68.18 38.25
CA ALA A 344 2.47 -68.92 38.79
C ALA A 344 2.08 -70.14 37.94
N ARG A 345 2.39 -70.13 36.64
CA ARG A 345 2.17 -71.26 35.73
C ARG A 345 3.29 -72.31 35.84
N ASP A 346 4.53 -71.88 36.07
CA ASP A 346 5.67 -72.76 36.32
C ASP A 346 5.63 -73.39 37.73
N GLU A 347 5.01 -72.71 38.71
CA GLU A 347 4.75 -73.27 40.06
C GLU A 347 3.60 -74.29 40.06
N ASP A 348 2.58 -74.15 39.21
CA ASP A 348 1.48 -75.12 39.05
C ASP A 348 1.91 -76.38 38.27
N GLU A 349 3.03 -76.32 37.54
CA GLU A 349 3.64 -77.48 36.88
C GLU A 349 4.68 -78.21 37.77
N GLY A 350 4.94 -77.68 38.98
CA GLY A 350 5.88 -78.23 39.97
C GLY A 350 5.33 -79.30 40.90
N ASP A 351 4.03 -79.61 40.85
CA ASP A 351 3.36 -80.58 41.74
C ASP A 351 2.60 -81.66 40.96
N ALA A 352 3.30 -82.39 40.10
CA ALA A 352 2.84 -83.66 39.54
C ALA A 352 3.93 -84.73 39.72
N LEU A 353 3.90 -85.39 40.88
CA LEU A 353 4.60 -86.65 41.15
C LEU A 353 4.09 -87.76 40.23
N GLU A 354 4.99 -88.41 39.48
CA GLU A 354 4.86 -89.82 39.08
C GLU A 354 6.27 -90.47 39.06
N PRO A 355 6.45 -91.66 39.64
CA PRO A 355 7.75 -92.34 39.67
C PRO A 355 7.90 -93.35 38.52
N GLY A 356 9.02 -93.25 37.80
CA GLY A 356 9.71 -94.40 37.23
C GLY A 356 9.45 -94.76 35.76
N GLY A 357 10.51 -94.74 34.94
CA GLY A 357 10.58 -95.56 33.72
C GLY A 357 11.40 -94.99 32.55
N ARG A 358 12.72 -95.22 32.56
CA ARG A 358 13.61 -95.49 31.39
C ARG A 358 13.23 -94.96 29.99
N ASN A 359 14.02 -94.00 29.48
CA ASN A 359 14.97 -94.15 28.34
C ASN A 359 15.28 -92.78 27.65
N SER A 360 16.57 -92.44 27.56
CA SER A 360 17.13 -91.40 26.65
C SER A 360 17.55 -92.05 25.31
N PRO A 361 18.04 -91.32 24.27
CA PRO A 361 17.86 -89.91 23.86
C PRO A 361 17.64 -89.73 22.32
N ALA A 362 17.23 -88.52 21.85
CA ALA A 362 17.61 -87.92 20.55
C ALA A 362 16.88 -86.55 20.38
N ALA A 363 17.58 -85.40 20.34
CA ALA A 363 18.16 -84.77 19.14
C ALA A 363 17.06 -84.38 18.12
N THR A 364 16.79 -83.11 17.77
CA THR A 364 17.65 -82.25 16.93
C THR A 364 16.81 -81.06 16.41
N ILE A 365 17.35 -79.84 16.57
CA ILE A 365 17.51 -78.74 15.58
C ILE A 365 16.32 -78.37 14.66
N SER A 366 15.89 -77.10 14.69
CA SER A 366 16.03 -76.11 13.57
C SER A 366 15.20 -74.85 13.86
N ALA A 367 15.82 -73.68 14.07
CA ALA A 367 16.11 -72.67 13.04
C ALA A 367 14.85 -71.91 12.56
N ARG A 368 14.73 -70.60 12.88
CA ARG A 368 15.26 -69.46 12.10
C ARG A 368 14.19 -68.87 11.17
N SER A 369 13.74 -67.64 11.45
CA SER A 369 13.87 -66.49 10.54
C SER A 369 13.17 -65.22 11.08
N THR A 370 14.02 -64.25 11.44
CA THR A 370 13.88 -62.78 11.37
C THR A 370 13.25 -62.26 10.04
N PRO A 371 13.15 -60.93 9.79
CA PRO A 371 12.61 -59.80 10.57
C PRO A 371 11.74 -58.85 9.68
N ALA A 372 11.20 -57.76 10.26
CA ALA A 372 11.29 -56.36 9.76
C ALA A 372 9.99 -55.51 9.85
N PRO A 373 10.11 -54.18 10.12
CA PRO A 373 9.07 -53.13 10.14
C PRO A 373 8.96 -52.46 8.72
N PRO A 374 8.36 -51.26 8.42
CA PRO A 374 7.99 -50.10 9.27
C PRO A 374 6.69 -49.33 8.90
N ALA A 375 6.48 -48.24 9.65
CA ALA A 375 5.85 -46.95 9.31
C ALA A 375 4.90 -46.84 8.12
N ASP A 376 3.70 -46.29 8.39
CA ASP A 376 3.27 -44.98 7.89
C ASP A 376 2.44 -44.27 8.96
#